data_AF-A0A246RMF2-F1
#
_entry.id   AF-A0A246RMF2-F1
#
_cell.length_a   1.000
_cell.length_b   1.000
_cell.length_c   1.000
_cell.angle_alpha   90.00
_cell.angle_beta   90.00
_cell.angle_gamma   90.00
#
_symmetry.space_group_name_H-M   'P 1'
#
loop_
_entity.id
_entity.type
_entity.pdbx_description
1 polymer ?
#
loop_
_entity_poly.entity_id
_entity_poly.type
_entity_poly.pdbx_seq_one_letter_code
_entity_poly.pdbx_strand_id
1 'polypeptide(L)'
;MTATPARTPPPATPVPVLYRVEGAAVAVAAVVLVVLTGFAWWWLFALFLVFDLSMLGYAVDHHVGAIVYNLGHTYVAPFVLLAGYGLAHALDATGWTPLALVAACWFFHIGVDRALDFGPRPLR
;
A
#
# COMPACT_ATOMS: atom_id res chain seq x y z
N MET A 1 44.35 -13.29 18.74
CA MET A 1 43.23 -12.55 18.15
C MET A 1 42.60 -13.42 17.07
N THR A 2 41.57 -14.18 17.40
CA THR A 2 40.79 -14.97 16.43
C THR A 2 39.75 -14.05 15.80
N ALA A 3 39.87 -13.80 14.49
CA ALA A 3 38.88 -13.04 13.73
C ALA A 3 37.55 -13.81 13.71
N THR A 4 36.47 -13.17 14.17
CA THR A 4 35.11 -13.69 14.04
C THR A 4 34.81 -13.87 12.54
N PRO A 5 34.41 -15.07 12.07
CA PRO A 5 34.08 -15.25 10.66
C PRO A 5 32.88 -14.37 10.30
N ALA A 6 33.01 -13.62 9.21
CA ALA A 6 31.93 -12.79 8.68
C ALA A 6 30.73 -13.68 8.35
N ARG A 7 29.62 -13.46 9.07
CA ARG A 7 28.39 -14.23 8.88
C ARG A 7 27.79 -13.81 7.54
N THR A 8 27.83 -14.69 6.54
CA THR A 8 27.11 -14.47 5.28
C THR A 8 25.62 -14.32 5.59
N PRO A 9 24.97 -13.22 5.15
CA PRO A 9 23.54 -13.06 5.35
C PRO A 9 22.81 -14.22 4.66
N PRO A 10 21.73 -14.74 5.26
CA PRO A 10 20.94 -15.77 4.62
C PRO A 10 20.40 -15.27 3.28
N PRO A 11 20.27 -16.14 2.27
CA PRO A 11 19.65 -15.77 1.01
C PRO A 11 18.24 -15.24 1.26
N ALA A 12 17.85 -14.18 0.55
CA ALA A 12 16.48 -13.68 0.59
C ALA A 12 15.54 -14.79 0.15
N THR A 13 14.66 -15.24 1.04
CA THR A 13 13.62 -16.21 0.70
C THR A 13 12.58 -15.50 -0.16
N PRO A 14 12.19 -16.06 -1.33
CA PRO A 14 11.11 -15.49 -2.11
C PRO A 14 9.85 -15.40 -1.26
N VAL A 15 9.09 -14.31 -1.42
CA VAL A 15 7.80 -14.18 -0.74
C VAL A 15 6.89 -15.33 -1.20
N PRO A 16 6.26 -16.06 -0.27
CA PRO A 16 5.33 -17.13 -0.62
C PRO A 16 4.26 -16.67 -1.62
N VAL A 17 3.97 -17.50 -2.63
CA VAL A 17 2.95 -17.22 -3.66
C VAL A 17 1.61 -16.82 -3.04
N LEU A 18 1.28 -17.36 -1.86
CA LEU A 18 0.09 -17.01 -1.10
C LEU A 18 -0.03 -15.49 -0.85
N TYR A 19 1.03 -14.83 -0.39
CA TYR A 19 1.00 -13.38 -0.12
C TYR A 19 0.80 -12.55 -1.40
N ARG A 20 1.33 -13.03 -2.53
CA ARG A 20 1.11 -12.37 -3.82
C ARG A 20 -0.34 -12.50 -4.28
N VAL A 21 -0.95 -13.67 -4.05
CA VAL A 21 -2.38 -13.90 -4.29
C VAL A 21 -3.25 -13.04 -3.37
N GLU A 22 -2.88 -12.90 -2.09
CA GLU A 22 -3.56 -11.99 -1.16
C GLU A 22 -3.50 -10.54 -1.65
N GLY A 23 -2.32 -10.07 -2.09
CA GLY A 23 -2.16 -8.74 -2.69
C GLY A 23 -3.04 -8.54 -3.93
N ALA A 24 -3.07 -9.53 -4.82
CA ALA A 24 -3.92 -9.49 -6.01
C ALA A 24 -5.42 -9.46 -5.66
N ALA A 25 -5.84 -10.23 -4.64
CA ALA A 25 -7.21 -10.21 -4.15
C ALA A 25 -7.61 -8.84 -3.59
N VAL A 26 -6.72 -8.19 -2.84
CA VAL A 26 -6.94 -6.80 -2.36
C VAL A 26 -7.06 -5.82 -3.52
N ALA A 27 -6.19 -5.94 -4.54
CA ALA A 27 -6.27 -5.08 -5.72
C ALA A 27 -7.59 -5.25 -6.47
N VAL A 28 -8.06 -6.48 -6.66
CA VAL A 28 -9.36 -6.77 -7.29
C VAL A 28 -10.51 -6.20 -6.46
N ALA A 29 -10.49 -6.37 -5.14
CA ALA A 29 -11.51 -5.81 -4.25
C ALA A 29 -11.56 -4.27 -4.34
N ALA A 30 -10.41 -3.62 -4.45
CA ALA A 30 -10.31 -2.18 -4.65
C ALA A 30 -10.91 -1.70 -5.98
N VAL A 31 -10.67 -2.44 -7.08
CA VAL A 31 -11.31 -2.16 -8.38
C VAL A 31 -12.83 -2.24 -8.26
N VAL A 32 -13.35 -3.30 -7.61
CA VAL A 32 -14.78 -3.47 -7.37
C VAL A 32 -15.34 -2.28 -6.57
N LEU A 33 -14.63 -1.85 -5.51
CA LEU A 33 -15.04 -0.70 -4.72
C LEU A 33 -15.14 0.58 -5.56
N VAL A 34 -14.15 0.88 -6.41
CA VAL A 34 -14.22 2.04 -7.32
C VAL A 34 -15.43 1.95 -8.26
N VAL A 35 -15.68 0.78 -8.85
CA VAL A 35 -16.86 0.59 -9.72
C VAL A 35 -18.16 0.85 -8.97
N LEU A 36 -18.28 0.36 -7.73
CA LEU A 36 -19.48 0.55 -6.89
C LEU A 36 -19.70 2.01 -6.46
N THR A 37 -18.62 2.79 -6.32
CA THR A 37 -18.75 4.23 -6.02
C THR A 37 -19.23 5.07 -7.21
N GLY A 38 -19.23 4.52 -8.43
CA GLY A 38 -19.62 5.24 -9.65
C GLY A 38 -18.56 6.24 -10.16
N PHE A 39 -17.38 6.29 -9.53
CA PHE A 39 -16.25 7.07 -10.05
C PHE A 39 -15.66 6.43 -11.30
N ALA A 40 -15.03 7.24 -12.14
CA ALA A 40 -14.38 6.75 -13.34
C ALA A 40 -13.17 5.84 -12.99
N TRP A 41 -13.07 4.68 -13.63
CA TRP A 41 -12.03 3.67 -13.34
C TRP A 41 -10.59 4.20 -13.49
N TRP A 42 -10.38 5.22 -14.32
CA TRP A 42 -9.04 5.78 -14.55
C TRP A 42 -8.44 6.44 -13.30
N TRP A 43 -9.26 6.76 -12.29
CA TRP A 43 -8.77 7.25 -10.99
C TRP A 43 -7.81 6.29 -10.30
N LEU A 44 -7.98 4.98 -10.51
CA LEU A 44 -7.04 3.96 -10.01
C LEU A 44 -5.62 4.24 -10.52
N PHE A 45 -5.48 4.56 -11.81
CA PHE A 45 -4.20 4.84 -12.43
C PHE A 45 -3.69 6.25 -12.13
N ALA A 46 -4.58 7.25 -12.09
CA ALA A 46 -4.19 8.62 -11.80
C ALA A 46 -3.63 8.77 -10.38
N LEU A 47 -4.22 8.09 -9.39
CA LEU A 47 -3.77 8.14 -8.00
C LEU A 47 -2.65 7.14 -7.69
N PHE A 48 -2.42 6.15 -8.55
CA PHE A 48 -1.35 5.15 -8.37
C PHE A 48 0.01 5.82 -8.08
N LEU A 49 0.41 6.77 -8.93
CA LEU A 49 1.70 7.46 -8.80
C LEU A 49 1.79 8.39 -7.59
N VAL A 50 0.65 8.81 -7.03
CA VAL A 50 0.62 9.75 -5.89
C VAL A 50 1.13 9.05 -4.62
N PHE A 51 0.77 7.78 -4.41
CA PHE A 51 1.23 7.03 -3.23
C PHE A 51 2.72 6.67 -3.31
N ASP A 52 3.25 6.53 -4.53
CA ASP A 52 4.68 6.33 -4.79
C ASP A 52 5.56 7.55 -4.54
N LEU A 53 4.97 8.73 -4.32
CA LEU A 53 5.74 9.89 -3.82
C LEU A 53 6.42 9.60 -2.47
N SER A 54 5.97 8.57 -1.75
CA SER A 54 6.68 8.05 -0.56
C SER A 54 8.13 7.62 -0.84
N MET A 55 8.47 7.26 -2.09
CA MET A 55 9.83 6.96 -2.51
C MET A 55 10.76 8.17 -2.47
N LEU A 56 10.25 9.41 -2.48
CA LEU A 56 11.07 10.61 -2.39
C LEU A 56 11.85 10.70 -1.07
N GLY A 57 11.45 9.97 -0.03
CA GLY A 57 12.21 9.86 1.21
C GLY A 57 13.63 9.31 0.99
N TYR A 58 13.84 8.48 -0.03
CA TYR A 58 15.16 7.95 -0.39
C TYR A 58 16.13 9.02 -0.92
N ALA A 59 15.65 10.22 -1.27
CA ALA A 59 16.50 11.34 -1.65
C ALA A 59 17.25 11.94 -0.43
N VAL A 60 16.77 11.70 0.79
CA VAL A 60 17.43 12.15 2.03
C VAL A 60 18.49 11.13 2.44
N ASP A 61 18.04 9.91 2.76
CA ASP A 61 18.89 8.75 3.03
C ASP A 61 18.06 7.44 2.99
N HIS A 62 18.74 6.29 3.12
CA HIS A 62 18.11 4.98 3.08
C HIS A 62 17.13 4.73 4.23
N HIS A 63 17.44 5.21 5.44
CA HIS A 63 16.64 4.97 6.63
C HIS A 63 15.33 5.77 6.59
N VAL A 64 15.41 7.06 6.29
CA VAL A 64 14.26 7.95 6.06
C VAL A 64 13.41 7.42 4.91
N GLY A 65 14.04 7.04 3.79
CA GLY A 65 13.34 6.44 2.65
C GLY A 65 12.55 5.18 3.01
N ALA A 66 13.16 4.25 3.75
CA ALA A 66 12.49 3.02 4.17
C ALA A 66 11.31 3.30 5.13
N ILE A 67 11.44 4.27 6.06
CA ILE A 67 10.33 4.68 6.93
C ILE A 67 9.17 5.25 6.11
N VAL A 68 9.43 6.24 5.27
CA VAL A 68 8.39 6.94 4.49
C VAL A 68 7.71 5.97 3.52
N TYR A 69 8.47 5.10 2.84
CA TYR A 69 7.92 4.06 1.99
C TYR A 69 6.98 3.12 2.76
N ASN A 70 7.42 2.61 3.92
CA ASN A 70 6.61 1.71 4.74
C ASN A 70 5.33 2.36 5.26
N LEU A 71 5.38 3.65 5.60
CA LEU A 71 4.19 4.43 5.96
C LEU A 71 3.25 4.64 4.77
N GLY A 72 3.77 4.79 3.55
CA GLY A 72 2.96 4.82 2.32
C GLY A 72 2.35 3.48 1.96
N HIS A 73 2.98 2.36 2.35
CA HIS A 73 2.61 1.00 1.94
C HIS A 73 1.99 0.14 3.06
N THR A 74 1.59 0.76 4.17
CA THR A 74 0.76 0.11 5.20
C THR A 74 -0.72 0.15 4.82
N TYR A 75 -1.44 -0.93 5.08
CA TYR A 75 -2.90 -0.94 4.91
C TYR A 75 -3.64 -0.12 5.97
N VAL A 76 -2.97 0.31 7.06
CA VAL A 76 -3.61 1.07 8.13
C VAL A 76 -4.26 2.35 7.60
N ALA A 77 -3.54 3.13 6.79
CA ALA A 77 -4.06 4.39 6.25
C ALA A 77 -5.32 4.21 5.38
N PRO A 78 -5.34 3.35 4.35
CA PRO A 78 -6.56 3.13 3.57
C PRO A 78 -7.71 2.50 4.38
N PHE A 79 -7.42 1.65 5.37
CA PHE A 79 -8.46 1.15 6.27
C PHE A 79 -9.10 2.25 7.11
N VAL A 80 -8.31 3.18 7.65
CA VAL A 80 -8.84 4.32 8.42
C VAL A 80 -9.74 5.20 7.55
N LEU A 81 -9.35 5.47 6.30
CA LEU A 81 -10.19 6.23 5.37
C LEU A 81 -11.50 5.51 5.04
N LEU A 82 -11.44 4.21 4.77
CA LEU A 82 -12.63 3.40 4.49
C LEU A 82 -13.56 3.32 5.71
N ALA A 83 -13.00 3.17 6.91
CA ALA A 83 -13.77 3.18 8.16
C ALA A 83 -14.43 4.55 8.41
N GLY A 84 -13.71 5.64 8.16
CA GLY A 84 -14.26 7.00 8.23
C GLY A 84 -15.41 7.23 7.24
N TYR A 85 -15.27 6.72 6.00
CA TYR A 85 -16.37 6.70 5.03
C TYR A 85 -17.58 5.91 5.54
N GLY A 86 -17.37 4.71 6.06
CA GLY A 86 -18.44 3.88 6.63
C GLY A 86 -19.16 4.56 7.79
N LEU A 87 -18.41 5.23 8.69
CA LEU A 87 -18.98 6.00 9.79
C LEU A 87 -19.80 7.20 9.29
N ALA A 88 -19.26 7.97 8.34
CA ALA A 88 -19.98 9.10 7.75
C ALA A 88 -21.29 8.64 7.09
N HIS A 89 -21.25 7.52 6.38
CA HIS A 89 -22.44 6.93 5.76
C HIS A 89 -23.46 6.45 6.80
N ALA A 90 -23.01 5.84 7.89
CA ALA A 90 -23.87 5.40 9.00
C ALA A 90 -24.53 6.56 9.77
N LEU A 91 -23.98 7.77 9.66
CA LEU A 91 -24.50 8.99 10.27
C LEU A 91 -25.29 9.87 9.29
N ASP A 92 -25.66 9.34 8.12
CA ASP A 92 -26.34 10.06 7.02
C ASP A 92 -25.59 11.33 6.56
N ALA A 93 -24.29 11.41 6.81
CA ALA A 93 -23.47 12.52 6.36
C ALA A 93 -23.14 12.36 4.86
N THR A 94 -23.70 13.24 4.03
CA THR A 94 -23.48 13.24 2.58
C THR A 94 -22.16 13.91 2.21
N GLY A 95 -21.56 13.51 1.08
CA GLY A 95 -20.38 14.18 0.50
C GLY A 95 -19.03 13.51 0.79
N TRP A 96 -19.01 12.43 1.57
CA TRP A 96 -17.77 11.72 1.95
C TRP A 96 -17.38 10.59 0.99
N THR A 97 -18.10 10.39 -0.12
CA THR A 97 -17.77 9.39 -1.15
C THR A 97 -16.32 9.48 -1.68
N PRO A 98 -15.68 10.67 -1.79
CA PRO A 98 -14.26 10.75 -2.15
C PRO A 98 -13.32 9.99 -1.20
N LEU A 99 -13.67 9.80 0.07
CA LEU A 99 -12.86 9.01 1.01
C LEU A 99 -12.81 7.54 0.59
N ALA A 100 -13.95 6.99 0.14
CA ALA A 100 -14.02 5.63 -0.39
C ALA A 100 -13.15 5.48 -1.65
N LEU A 101 -13.16 6.48 -2.53
CA LEU A 101 -12.32 6.50 -3.73
C LEU A 101 -10.83 6.51 -3.38
N VAL A 102 -10.39 7.42 -2.51
CA VAL A 102 -8.99 7.51 -2.11
C VAL A 102 -8.54 6.23 -1.40
N ALA A 103 -9.36 5.71 -0.49
CA ALA A 103 -9.10 4.43 0.17
C ALA A 103 -8.96 3.28 -0.85
N ALA A 104 -9.86 3.19 -1.82
CA ALA A 104 -9.83 2.17 -2.86
C ALA A 104 -8.57 2.29 -3.72
N CYS A 105 -8.25 3.47 -4.24
CA CYS A 105 -7.03 3.66 -5.05
C CYS A 105 -5.76 3.32 -4.27
N TRP A 106 -5.73 3.61 -2.96
CA TRP A 106 -4.59 3.28 -2.12
C TRP A 106 -4.50 1.78 -1.82
N PHE A 107 -5.63 1.09 -1.56
CA PHE A 107 -5.67 -0.37 -1.49
C PHE A 107 -5.21 -1.02 -2.80
N PHE A 108 -5.65 -0.48 -3.94
CA PHE A 108 -5.24 -0.95 -5.26
C PHE A 108 -3.73 -0.84 -5.44
N HIS A 109 -3.15 0.33 -5.14
CA HIS A 109 -1.70 0.57 -5.19
C HIS A 109 -0.92 -0.47 -4.38
N ILE A 110 -1.22 -0.58 -3.09
CA ILE A 110 -0.53 -1.50 -2.18
C ILE A 110 -0.77 -2.97 -2.58
N GLY A 111 -1.98 -3.31 -3.03
CA GLY A 111 -2.32 -4.66 -3.48
C GLY A 111 -1.53 -5.08 -4.73
N VAL A 112 -1.42 -4.19 -5.72
CA VAL A 112 -0.60 -4.42 -6.92
C VAL A 112 0.86 -4.61 -6.53
N ASP A 113 1.39 -3.76 -5.65
CA ASP A 113 2.77 -3.86 -5.17
C ASP A 113 3.03 -5.22 -4.52
N ARG A 114 2.16 -5.67 -3.61
CA ARG A 114 2.29 -6.98 -2.96
C ARG A 114 2.12 -8.15 -3.94
N ALA A 115 1.28 -8.02 -4.97
CA ALA A 115 1.14 -9.03 -6.02
C ALA A 115 2.41 -9.16 -6.89
N LEU A 116 3.13 -8.05 -7.08
CA LEU A 116 4.38 -7.95 -7.84
C LEU A 116 5.64 -8.19 -6.99
N ASP A 117 5.49 -8.52 -5.71
CA ASP A 117 6.58 -8.75 -4.75
C ASP A 117 7.34 -7.47 -4.32
N PHE A 118 6.70 -6.30 -4.47
CA PHE A 118 7.13 -5.06 -3.84
C PHE A 118 6.68 -5.06 -2.38
N GLY A 119 7.51 -5.67 -1.53
CA GLY A 119 7.31 -5.78 -0.09
C GLY A 119 7.87 -4.61 0.72
N PRO A 120 7.59 -4.59 2.05
CA PRO A 120 8.10 -3.59 2.97
C PRO A 120 9.64 -3.53 2.96
N ARG A 121 10.16 -2.33 3.16
CA ARG A 121 11.59 -2.04 3.09
C ARG A 121 12.24 -2.22 4.46
N PRO A 122 13.36 -2.96 4.56
CA PRO A 122 14.08 -3.11 5.81
C PRO A 122 14.69 -1.77 6.24
N LEU A 123 14.63 -1.48 7.54
CA LEU A 123 15.19 -0.26 8.14
C LEU A 123 16.71 -0.34 8.42
N ARG A 124 17.38 -1.37 7.90
CA ARG A 124 18.74 -1.77 8.30
C ARG A 124 19.78 -1.31 7.29
#